data_AF-A0A7X9GYZ5-F1
#
_entry.id   AF-A0A7X9GYZ5-F1
#
_cell.length_a   1.000
_cell.length_b   1.000
_cell.length_c   1.000
_cell.angle_alpha   90.00
_cell.angle_beta   90.00
_cell.angle_gamma   90.00
#
_symmetry.space_group_name_H-M   'P 1'
#
loop_
_entity.id
_entity.type
_entity.pdbx_description
1 polymer ?
#
loop_
_entity_poly.entity_id
_entity_poly.type
_entity_poly.pdbx_seq_one_letter_code
_entity_poly.pdbx_strand_id
1 'polypeptide(L)' 'MSNYPKIGIRPVIDGRQGGVRESLEEKTMNLAKIVSEL' A
#
# COMPACT_ATOMS: atom_id res chain seq x y z
N MET A 1 -4.82 -22.39 -16.87
CA MET A 1 -4.31 -21.41 -15.88
C MET A 1 -4.87 -21.81 -14.53
N SER A 2 -4.03 -22.27 -13.59
CA SER A 2 -4.50 -22.57 -12.23
C SER A 2 -4.95 -21.26 -11.57
N ASN A 3 -6.22 -21.19 -11.18
CA ASN A 3 -6.77 -20.00 -10.54
C ASN A 3 -6.47 -20.06 -9.03
N TYR A 4 -5.25 -19.71 -8.67
CA TYR A 4 -4.88 -19.60 -7.27
C TYR A 4 -5.60 -18.42 -6.61
N PRO A 5 -5.97 -18.54 -5.32
CA PRO A 5 -6.53 -17.43 -4.58
C PRO A 5 -5.52 -16.27 -4.53
N LYS A 6 -6.01 -15.04 -4.70
CA LYS A 6 -5.19 -13.82 -4.66
C LYS A 6 -5.17 -13.25 -3.25
N ILE A 7 -4.03 -12.73 -2.83
CA ILE A 7 -3.89 -11.96 -1.59
C ILE A 7 -3.97 -10.46 -1.94
N GLY A 8 -4.87 -9.74 -1.28
CA GLY A 8 -5.00 -8.28 -1.44
C GLY A 8 -4.26 -7.54 -0.32
N ILE A 9 -3.25 -6.76 -0.67
CA ILE A 9 -2.52 -5.90 0.27
C ILE A 9 -3.12 -4.49 0.22
N ARG A 10 -3.55 -3.97 1.37
CA ARG A 10 -4.25 -2.68 1.48
C ARG A 10 -3.41 -1.67 2.28
N PRO A 11 -2.64 -0.80 1.61
CA PRO A 11 -2.01 0.32 2.30
C PRO A 11 -3.07 1.26 2.86
N VAL A 12 -3.01 1.55 4.15
CA VAL A 12 -3.90 2.49 4.85
C VAL A 12 -3.04 3.59 5.44
N ILE A 13 -3.46 4.84 5.24
CA ILE A 13 -2.74 6.04 5.72
C ILE A 13 -3.71 7.02 6.37
N ASP A 14 -3.12 7.98 7.07
CA ASP A 14 -3.82 9.15 7.55
C ASP A 14 -4.38 9.97 6.37
N GLY A 15 -5.66 10.32 6.45
CA GLY A 15 -6.38 11.07 5.41
C GLY A 15 -6.29 12.59 5.53
N ARG A 16 -5.63 13.12 6.57
CA ARG A 16 -5.48 14.57 6.77
C ARG A 16 -4.71 15.21 5.60
N GLN A 17 -5.25 16.29 5.07
CA GLN A 17 -4.63 17.08 3.99
C GLN A 17 -3.73 18.17 4.56
N GLY A 18 -3.00 18.88 3.69
CA GLY A 18 -2.10 19.97 4.09
C GLY A 18 -0.68 19.51 4.36
N GLY A 19 -0.23 18.47 3.65
CA GLY A 19 1.12 17.94 3.73
C GLY A 19 1.24 16.63 4.51
N VAL A 20 0.23 16.25 5.30
CA VAL A 20 0.25 14.99 6.08
C VAL A 20 0.11 13.79 5.15
N ARG A 21 -1.01 13.66 4.44
CA ARG A 21 -1.25 12.56 3.50
C ARG A 21 -0.17 12.50 2.42
N GLU A 22 0.15 13.64 1.84
CA GLU A 22 1.12 13.78 0.75
C GLU A 22 2.50 13.27 1.16
N SER A 23 2.91 13.48 2.41
CA SER A 23 4.17 12.96 2.95
C SER A 23 4.18 11.44 3.22
N LEU A 24 3.00 10.82 3.29
CA LEU A 24 2.84 9.41 3.69
C LEU A 24 2.51 8.47 2.53
N GLU A 25 1.93 8.99 1.44
CA GLU A 25 1.47 8.21 0.27
C GLU A 25 2.59 7.34 -0.32
N GLU A 26 3.72 7.94 -0.70
CA GLU A 26 4.82 7.22 -1.34
C GLU A 26 5.40 6.13 -0.43
N LYS A 27 5.71 6.50 0.82
CA LYS A 27 6.27 5.59 1.81
C LYS A 27 5.35 4.39 2.06
N THR A 28 4.06 4.65 2.19
CA THR A 28 3.09 3.59 2.52
C THR A 28 2.82 2.68 1.33
N MET A 29 2.79 3.22 0.11
CA MET A 29 2.69 2.42 -1.10
C MET A 29 3.93 1.54 -1.32
N ASN A 30 5.13 2.07 -1.02
CA ASN A 30 6.36 1.28 -1.14
C ASN A 30 6.40 0.11 -0.15
N LEU A 31 5.90 0.29 1.08
CA LEU A 31 5.74 -0.83 2.02
C LEU A 31 4.80 -1.92 1.47
N ALA A 32 3.68 -1.54 0.86
CA ALA A 32 2.75 -2.50 0.26
C ALA A 32 3.39 -3.29 -0.91
N LYS A 33 4.22 -2.63 -1.73
CA LYS A 33 4.97 -3.28 -2.81
C LYS A 33 5.99 -4.28 -2.28
N ILE A 34 6.78 -3.89 -1.27
CA ILE A 34 7.76 -4.79 -0.64
C ILE A 34 7.08 -6.04 -0.09
N VAL A 35 5.92 -5.90 0.57
CA VAL A 35 5.14 -7.04 1.09
C VAL A 35 4.59 -7.93 -0.03
N SER A 36 4.32 -7.37 -1.21
CA SER A 36 3.86 -8.17 -2.37
C SER A 36 4.96 -9.00 -3.04
N GLU A 37 6.23 -8.64 -2.80
CA GLU A 37 7.41 -9.27 -3.39
C GLU A 37 8.12 -10.27 -2.45
N LEU A 38 7.81 -10.22 -1.15
CA LEU A 38 8.30 -11.11 -0.09
C LEU A 38 7.71 -12.53 -0.20
#